data_AF-G5IHP2-F1
#
_entry.id   AF-G5IHP2-F1
#
_cell.length_a   1.000
_cell.length_b   1.000
_cell.length_c   1.000
_cell.angle_alpha   90.00
_cell.angle_beta   90.00
_cell.angle_gamma   90.00
#
_symmetry.space_group_name_H-M   'P 1'
#
loop_
_entity.id
_entity.type
_entity.pdbx_description
1 polymer ?
#
loop_
_entity_poly.entity_id
_entity_poly.type
_entity_poly.pdbx_seq_one_letter_code
_entity_poly.pdbx_strand_id
1 'polypeptide(L)' 'MKVDADSEDAVATVELVGGTKGPVTLDDDMNIVLLIKNKDTQSIKVTVDNGENSTTKTYGLIGLTLETE' A
#
# COMPACT_ATOMS: atom_id res chain seq x y z
N MET A 1 -7.09 -2.50 4.92
CA MET A 1 -6.19 -3.57 4.42
C MET A 1 -5.14 -3.76 5.50
N LYS A 2 -4.95 -4.98 6.01
CA LYS A 2 -3.89 -5.26 7.01
C LYS A 2 -2.68 -5.81 6.25
N VAL A 3 -1.51 -5.21 6.47
CA VAL A 3 -0.22 -5.69 5.92
C VAL A 3 0.49 -6.37 7.08
N ASP A 4 0.88 -7.65 6.92
CA ASP A 4 1.66 -8.36 7.93
C ASP A 4 3.15 -8.23 7.59
N ALA A 5 3.95 -7.73 8.53
CA ALA A 5 5.41 -7.67 8.43
C ALA A 5 6.00 -8.82 9.29
N ASP A 6 6.66 -9.78 8.66
CA ASP A 6 7.17 -11.01 9.32
C ASP A 6 8.41 -10.80 10.21
N SER A 7 8.85 -9.56 10.45
CA SER A 7 10.03 -9.24 11.28
C SER A 7 9.84 -7.91 12.01
N GLU A 8 10.19 -7.84 13.30
CA GLU A 8 10.04 -6.64 14.15
C GLU A 8 10.76 -5.40 13.59
N ASP A 9 11.82 -5.59 12.80
CA ASP A 9 12.60 -4.49 12.20
C ASP A 9 12.21 -4.19 10.74
N ALA A 10 11.21 -4.88 10.19
CA ALA A 10 10.85 -4.71 8.78
C ALA A 10 10.10 -3.39 8.53
N VAL A 11 10.60 -2.60 7.60
CA VAL A 11 10.00 -1.34 7.16
C VAL A 11 9.01 -1.62 6.04
N ALA A 12 7.73 -1.35 6.30
CA ALA A 12 6.68 -1.42 5.28
C ALA A 12 6.46 -0.05 4.65
N THR A 13 6.49 0.00 3.32
CA THR A 13 6.11 1.19 2.54
C THR A 13 4.94 0.86 1.61
N VAL A 14 4.01 1.81 1.50
CA VAL A 14 2.82 1.69 0.67
C VAL A 14 2.74 2.86 -0.31
N GLU A 15 2.52 2.55 -1.58
CA GLU A 15 2.34 3.52 -2.66
C GLU A 15 1.01 3.27 -3.37
N LEU A 16 0.22 4.34 -3.55
CA LEU A 16 -0.92 4.34 -4.46
C LEU A 16 -0.41 4.61 -5.87
N VAL A 17 -0.16 3.55 -6.63
CA VAL A 17 0.23 3.64 -8.03
C VAL A 17 -0.90 4.26 -8.84
N GLY A 18 -0.59 5.23 -9.70
CA GLY A 18 -1.59 6.07 -10.37
C GLY A 18 -2.14 7.20 -9.49
N GLY A 19 -1.62 7.37 -8.28
CA GLY A 19 -1.81 8.56 -7.43
C GLY A 19 -0.79 9.67 -7.71
N THR A 20 -0.87 10.75 -6.94
CA THR A 20 0.04 11.92 -7.06
C THR A 20 1.10 11.97 -5.96
N LYS A 21 1.04 11.03 -5.00
CA LYS A 21 1.97 10.93 -3.88
C LYS A 21 2.85 9.70 -4.06
N GLY A 22 4.13 9.84 -3.71
CA GLY A 22 5.06 8.71 -3.68
C GLY A 22 4.81 7.77 -2.49
N PRO A 23 5.69 6.77 -2.30
CA PRO A 23 5.58 5.80 -1.22
C PRO A 23 5.54 6.46 0.17
N VAL A 24 4.75 5.88 1.06
CA VAL A 24 4.59 6.29 2.46
C VAL A 24 5.05 5.13 3.34
N THR A 25 5.94 5.40 4.30
CA THR A 25 6.34 4.41 5.32
C THR A 25 5.25 4.28 6.36
N LEU A 26 4.87 3.05 6.70
CA LEU A 26 3.90 2.77 7.75
C LEU A 26 4.52 2.88 9.13
N ASP A 27 3.70 3.24 10.11
CA ASP A 27 4.03 3.18 11.54
C ASP A 27 3.64 1.81 12.12
N ASP A 28 3.84 1.66 13.43
CA ASP A 28 3.61 0.40 14.16
C ASP A 28 2.15 -0.08 14.11
N ASP A 29 1.19 0.84 13.90
CA ASP A 29 -0.24 0.50 13.75
C ASP A 29 -0.55 -0.09 12.37
N MET A 30 0.35 0.08 11.39
CA MET A 30 0.26 -0.40 10.00
C MET A 30 -1.03 0.01 9.28
N ASN A 31 -1.58 1.17 9.64
CA ASN A 31 -2.78 1.74 9.02
C ASN A 31 -2.43 2.88 8.08
N ILE A 32 -3.23 3.05 7.02
CA ILE A 32 -3.07 4.16 6.07
C ILE A 32 -4.42 4.56 5.46
N VAL A 33 -4.56 5.85 5.16
CA VAL A 33 -5.71 6.40 4.43
C VAL A 33 -5.25 6.86 3.05
N LEU A 34 -5.92 6.37 2.00
CA LEU A 34 -5.61 6.69 0.61
C LEU A 34 -6.88 7.17 -0.11
N LEU A 35 -6.74 8.22 -0.92
CA LEU A 35 -7.82 8.70 -1.77
C LEU A 35 -7.81 7.94 -3.11
N ILE A 36 -8.77 7.04 -3.28
CA ILE A 36 -8.97 6.29 -4.53
C ILE A 36 -10.01 7.04 -5.38
N LYS A 37 -9.62 7.40 -6.61
CA LYS A 37 -10.48 8.04 -7.60
C LYS A 37 -10.89 7.11 -8.73
N ASN A 38 -10.07 6.11 -9.04
CA ASN A 38 -10.35 5.15 -10.09
C ASN A 38 -9.69 3.81 -9.78
N LYS A 39 -10.49 2.79 -9.50
CA LYS A 39 -10.02 1.45 -9.14
C LYS A 39 -9.42 0.64 -10.30
N ASP A 40 -9.70 1.04 -11.54
CA ASP A 40 -9.25 0.33 -12.74
C ASP A 40 -7.88 0.84 -13.20
N THR A 41 -7.51 2.07 -12.82
CA THR A 41 -6.20 2.67 -13.15
C THR A 41 -5.28 2.83 -11.95
N GLN A 42 -5.82 2.77 -10.72
CA GLN A 42 -5.04 2.83 -9.50
C GLN A 42 -4.84 1.44 -8.88
N SER A 43 -3.71 1.25 -8.22
CA SER A 43 -3.38 0.01 -7.48
C SER A 43 -2.53 0.32 -6.26
N ILE A 44 -2.44 -0.63 -5.32
CA ILE A 44 -1.64 -0.50 -4.11
C ILE A 44 -0.38 -1.31 -4.28
N LYS A 45 0.79 -0.66 -4.26
CA LYS A 45 2.08 -1.32 -4.21
C LYS A 45 2.58 -1.29 -2.77
N VAL A 46 2.89 -2.47 -2.23
CA VAL A 46 3.45 -2.63 -0.90
C VAL A 46 4.85 -3.18 -1.05
N THR A 47 5.81 -2.54 -0.39
CA THR A 47 7.19 -3.02 -0.29
C THR A 47 7.52 -3.20 1.18
N VAL A 48 7.99 -4.39 1.54
CA VAL A 48 8.48 -4.72 2.88
C VAL A 48 9.96 -5.02 2.76
N ASP A 49 10.76 -4.29 3.53
CA ASP A 49 12.21 -4.38 3.56
C ASP A 49 12.68 -4.70 4.97
N ASN A 50 13.51 -5.74 5.12
CA ASN A 50 14.05 -6.15 6.42
C ASN A 50 15.57 -5.90 6.54
N GLY A 51 16.12 -5.01 5.71
CA GLY A 51 17.56 -4.68 5.66
C GLY A 51 18.42 -5.67 4.87
N GLU A 52 18.00 -6.93 4.74
CA GLU A 52 18.70 -7.94 3.95
C GLU A 52 18.02 -8.21 2.61
N ASN A 53 16.68 -8.24 2.62
CA ASN A 53 15.85 -8.54 1.47
C ASN A 53 14.67 -7.57 1.40
N SER A 54 14.24 -7.31 0.16
CA SER A 54 13.07 -6.48 -0.12
C SER A 54 12.08 -7.27 -0.95
N THR A 55 10.83 -7.35 -0.46
CA THR A 55 9.72 -7.96 -1.19
C THR A 55 8.72 -6.91 -1.59
N THR A 56 8.30 -6.93 -2.86
CA THR A 56 7.29 -6.01 -3.38
C THR A 56 6.11 -6.79 -3.93
N LYS A 57 4.90 -6.32 -3.62
CA LYS A 57 3.66 -6.87 -4.15
C LYS A 57 2.68 -5.76 -4.51
N THR A 58 2.08 -5.88 -5.69
CA THR A 58 1.06 -4.96 -6.18
C THR A 58 -0.31 -5.61 -6.09
N TYR A 59 -1.27 -4.88 -5.56
CA TYR A 59 -2.65 -5.31 -5.32
C TYR A 59 -3.60 -4.44 -6.14
N GLY A 60 -4.45 -5.09 -6.93
CA GLY A 60 -5.55 -4.42 -7.61
C GLY A 60 -6.68 -4.05 -6.63
N LEU A 61 -7.43 -3.00 -6.96
CA LEU A 61 -8.54 -2.49 -6.16
C LEU A 61 -9.87 -3.16 -6.50
N ILE A 62 -9.87 -4.50 -6.51
CA ILE A 62 -11.03 -5.31 -6.88
C ILE A 62 -12.10 -5.30 -5.78
N GLY A 63 -13.37 -5.42 -6.17
CA GLY A 63 -14.49 -5.49 -5.21
C GLY A 63 -14.85 -4.17 -4.51
N LEU A 64 -14.17 -3.07 -4.83
CA LEU A 64 -14.56 -1.73 -4.37
C LEU A 64 -15.65 -1.15 -5.29
N THR A 65 -16.68 -0.57 -4.68
CA THR A 65 -17.62 0.34 -5.34
C THR A 65 -17.26 1.74 -4.87
N LEU A 66 -16.91 2.60 -5.82
CA LEU A 66 -16.64 4.00 -5.53
C LEU A 66 -17.96 4.76 -5.60
N GLU A 67 -18.24 5.56 -4.57
CA GLU A 67 -19.35 6.49 -4.64
C GLU A 67 -19.05 7.54 -5.71
N THR A 68 -20.03 7.79 -6.56
CA THR A 68 -20.00 8.92 -7.49
C THR A 68 -20.48 10.15 -6.74
N GLU A 69 -19.70 11.23 -6.77
CA GLU A 69 -20.11 12.56 -6.28
C GLU A 69 -21.41 13.05 -6.95
#